data_AF-A0A926BMA0-F1
#
_entry.id   AF-A0A926BMA0-F1
#
_cell.length_a   1.000
_cell.length_b   1.000
_cell.length_c   1.000
_cell.angle_alpha   90.00
_cell.angle_beta   90.00
_cell.angle_gamma   90.00
#
_symmetry.space_group_name_H-M   'P 1'
#
loop_
_entity.id
_entity.type
_entity.pdbx_description
1 polymer ?
#
loop_
_entity_poly.entity_id
_entity_poly.type
_entity_poly.pdbx_seq_one_letter_code
_entity_poly.pdbx_strand_id
1 'polypeptide(L)'
;MLTNGLIGVFAASVMIAPGASAPAGWTSAAGANGATVYTPGDLQTGEVFTVTVYAPQKNNGKPLADWLLAFAGNDGDGETPKAENNSNGLTVVSRPFRGADGSQQAHLYTANASADGAVRVVRITFSLATQVFPRYKDAANRIVRETLSPGQSGTVKTAKTGGTGKAMLGGKLLPGLYVGKQYSVSGSKRELIGGIRLYIYPNGEYRVNDENDKPFKYNTGTVGYDAKSGKLNIDNSFRMANSRTDPERDFCFYGSGKDGTRVIVAEEYRGYGTIKTALGYAGETKTQSPTATKATEAAAKAEEARYKFVTAPGKGVQPGQIATILHEYDVQMYSMGASGMGTNITDEAYLLLKDGTVHKGLPVPADTLDVAASRRGEPKKWGKWRRNGNGYQIALAGGAFKKLDATPVLAVGSGARLSGRYGTGSSSASLMGSSYALWGVTFTKDGRFKKDGRGGSGNSLFMQTGGAPAINSTYDDNGSVTSVLGADTTVMAKRKNNPNGDKEGTYSISGYTMILRYDNGTTARLPFFYTQPNKSTVYFEGNQLAFDDGKD
;
A
#
# COMPACT_ATOMS: atom_id res chain seq x y z
N MET A 1 73.59 38.70 -7.49
CA MET A 1 73.07 39.03 -8.84
C MET A 1 72.26 37.81 -9.29
N LEU A 2 70.98 37.65 -8.96
CA LEU A 2 69.77 38.36 -9.42
C LEU A 2 69.63 38.44 -10.95
N THR A 3 68.85 37.50 -11.53
CA THR A 3 67.76 37.66 -12.53
C THR A 3 67.23 36.24 -12.88
N ASN A 4 66.03 35.85 -12.44
CA ASN A 4 64.70 36.01 -13.07
C ASN A 4 64.47 35.26 -14.39
N GLY A 5 63.57 34.27 -14.32
CA GLY A 5 62.95 33.58 -15.46
C GLY A 5 61.69 32.84 -15.01
N LEU A 6 60.59 33.60 -14.87
CA LEU A 6 59.24 33.15 -14.56
C LEU A 6 58.64 32.39 -15.77
N ILE A 7 58.14 31.16 -15.58
CA ILE A 7 57.04 30.61 -16.39
C ILE A 7 55.97 30.15 -15.41
N GLY A 8 54.89 30.93 -15.35
CA GLY A 8 53.71 30.62 -14.55
C GLY A 8 52.87 29.55 -15.24
N VAL A 9 52.63 28.44 -14.55
CA VAL A 9 51.51 27.55 -14.83
C VAL A 9 50.41 27.92 -13.85
N PHE A 10 49.32 28.51 -14.37
CA PHE A 10 48.07 28.66 -13.64
C PHE A 10 47.51 27.25 -13.36
N ALA A 11 47.72 26.74 -12.15
CA ALA A 11 46.92 25.64 -11.64
C ALA A 11 45.50 26.18 -11.42
N ALA A 12 44.60 25.91 -12.37
CA ALA A 12 43.18 26.04 -12.13
C ALA A 12 42.82 25.02 -11.04
N SER A 13 42.73 25.49 -9.80
CA SER A 13 42.13 24.72 -8.70
C SER A 13 40.70 24.41 -9.10
N VAL A 14 40.46 23.23 -9.65
CA VAL A 14 39.12 22.68 -9.79
C VAL A 14 38.59 22.56 -8.36
N MET A 15 37.66 23.44 -7.99
CA MET A 15 36.94 23.32 -6.73
C MET A 15 36.20 21.99 -6.76
N ILE A 16 36.74 21.00 -6.04
CA ILE A 16 36.05 19.76 -5.74
C ILE A 16 34.81 20.17 -4.94
N ALA A 17 33.62 19.87 -5.46
CA ALA A 17 32.38 20.07 -4.73
C ALA A 17 32.48 19.36 -3.36
N PRO A 18 31.91 19.89 -2.27
CA PRO A 18 32.02 19.27 -0.95
C PRO A 18 31.28 17.92 -0.94
N GLY A 19 32.00 16.87 -1.33
CA GLY A 19 31.54 15.48 -1.31
C GLY A 19 31.87 14.80 0.01
N ALA A 20 31.13 13.73 0.29
CA ALA A 20 31.42 12.79 1.39
C ALA A 20 32.87 12.28 1.31
N SER A 21 33.52 12.02 2.45
CA SER A 21 34.82 11.34 2.42
C SER A 21 34.65 9.92 1.89
N ALA A 22 35.55 9.44 1.03
CA ALA A 22 35.50 8.06 0.53
C ALA A 22 35.49 7.06 1.71
N PRO A 23 34.61 6.04 1.69
CA PRO A 23 34.64 4.96 2.68
C PRO A 23 35.98 4.21 2.68
N ALA A 24 36.31 3.53 3.80
CA ALA A 24 37.53 2.73 3.88
C ALA A 24 37.53 1.65 2.77
N GLY A 25 38.64 1.53 2.05
CA GLY A 25 38.78 0.61 0.92
C GLY A 25 38.13 1.08 -0.39
N TRP A 26 37.61 2.31 -0.46
CA TRP A 26 37.05 2.90 -1.68
C TRP A 26 37.95 4.00 -2.22
N THR A 27 37.89 4.21 -3.53
CA THR A 27 38.52 5.34 -4.20
C THR A 27 37.47 6.37 -4.61
N SER A 28 37.85 7.64 -4.67
CA SER A 28 37.02 8.72 -5.23
C SER A 28 37.76 9.40 -6.37
N ALA A 29 37.07 9.61 -7.49
CA ALA A 29 37.60 10.29 -8.66
C ALA A 29 36.64 11.38 -9.16
N ALA A 30 37.18 12.40 -9.83
CA ALA A 30 36.37 13.38 -10.53
C ALA A 30 35.66 12.71 -11.71
N GLY A 31 34.33 12.87 -11.77
CA GLY A 31 33.49 12.44 -12.88
C GLY A 31 33.11 13.60 -13.80
N ALA A 32 32.35 13.28 -14.86
CA ALA A 32 31.84 14.29 -15.78
C ALA A 32 30.91 15.30 -15.08
N ASN A 33 30.81 16.52 -15.62
CA ASN A 33 29.89 17.56 -15.16
C ASN A 33 30.01 17.92 -13.67
N GLY A 34 31.24 17.89 -13.13
CA GLY A 34 31.52 18.22 -11.73
C GLY A 34 31.04 17.15 -10.73
N ALA A 35 30.74 15.94 -11.20
CA ALA A 35 30.39 14.82 -10.34
C ALA A 35 31.62 14.25 -9.63
N THR A 36 31.40 13.54 -8.52
CA THR A 36 32.41 12.70 -7.85
C THR A 36 31.94 11.25 -7.90
N VAL A 37 32.81 10.34 -8.35
CA VAL A 37 32.52 8.91 -8.47
C VAL A 37 33.30 8.15 -7.40
N TYR A 38 32.61 7.32 -6.63
CA TYR A 38 33.18 6.45 -5.61
C TYR A 38 33.09 4.99 -6.06
N THR A 39 34.20 4.26 -5.94
CA THR A 39 34.32 2.86 -6.40
C THR A 39 34.98 2.00 -5.31
N PRO A 40 34.42 0.83 -4.96
CA PRO A 40 35.07 -0.13 -4.07
C PRO A 40 36.36 -0.69 -4.69
N GLY A 41 37.40 -0.89 -3.88
CA GLY A 41 38.68 -1.43 -4.33
C GLY A 41 38.72 -2.96 -4.51
N ASP A 42 37.69 -3.68 -4.09
CA ASP A 42 37.63 -5.15 -4.02
C ASP A 42 36.55 -5.78 -4.94
N LEU A 43 36.13 -5.06 -5.98
CA LEU A 43 35.19 -5.57 -6.98
C LEU A 43 35.76 -6.80 -7.70
N GLN A 44 34.98 -7.87 -7.82
CA GLN A 44 35.36 -9.06 -8.59
C GLN A 44 35.21 -8.82 -10.09
N THR A 45 35.88 -9.64 -10.90
CA THR A 45 35.78 -9.58 -12.37
C THR A 45 34.32 -9.73 -12.83
N GLY A 46 33.81 -8.73 -13.56
CA GLY A 46 32.43 -8.68 -14.05
C GLY A 46 31.41 -8.06 -13.08
N GLU A 47 31.82 -7.68 -11.87
CA GLU A 47 31.00 -6.90 -10.94
C GLU A 47 31.10 -5.40 -11.28
N VAL A 48 29.95 -4.72 -11.31
CA VAL A 48 29.89 -3.27 -11.39
C VAL A 48 29.23 -2.76 -10.10
N PHE A 49 29.90 -1.84 -9.41
CA PHE A 49 29.30 -1.04 -8.35
C PHE A 49 29.96 0.35 -8.29
N THR A 50 29.20 1.41 -8.51
CA THR A 50 29.70 2.79 -8.33
C THR A 50 28.65 3.68 -7.70
N VAL A 51 29.10 4.69 -6.96
CA VAL A 51 28.25 5.77 -6.45
C VAL A 51 28.70 7.07 -7.09
N THR A 52 27.83 7.74 -7.84
CA THR A 52 28.09 9.02 -8.48
C THR A 52 27.31 10.12 -7.76
N VAL A 53 28.02 11.08 -7.16
CA VAL A 53 27.45 12.28 -6.55
C VAL A 53 27.56 13.42 -7.56
N TYR A 54 26.44 13.97 -8.00
CA TYR A 54 26.44 15.09 -8.94
C TYR A 54 26.58 16.43 -8.22
N ALA A 55 27.20 17.41 -8.88
CA ALA A 55 27.19 18.79 -8.41
C ALA A 55 25.74 19.29 -8.22
N PRO A 56 25.47 20.17 -7.24
CA PRO A 56 24.13 20.71 -7.01
C PRO A 56 23.50 21.28 -8.29
N GLN A 57 22.27 20.87 -8.58
CA GLN A 57 21.51 21.26 -9.76
C GLN A 57 20.36 22.22 -9.41
N LYS A 58 19.78 22.88 -10.41
CA LYS A 58 18.53 23.63 -10.26
C LYS A 58 17.37 22.85 -10.86
N ASN A 59 16.25 22.77 -10.14
CA ASN A 59 15.02 22.17 -10.68
C ASN A 59 14.18 23.10 -11.56
N ASN A 60 14.52 24.40 -11.60
CA ASN A 60 13.84 25.43 -12.38
C ASN A 60 12.31 25.45 -12.16
N GLY A 61 11.87 25.20 -10.93
CA GLY A 61 10.44 25.21 -10.57
C GLY A 61 9.64 23.99 -11.01
N LYS A 62 10.27 22.97 -11.62
CA LYS A 62 9.62 21.69 -11.91
C LYS A 62 9.42 20.86 -10.63
N PRO A 63 8.33 20.08 -10.52
CA PRO A 63 8.21 19.07 -9.48
C PRO A 63 9.43 18.15 -9.47
N LEU A 64 9.98 17.84 -8.29
CA LEU A 64 11.23 17.08 -8.16
C LEU A 64 11.18 15.73 -8.89
N ALA A 65 10.02 15.08 -8.91
CA ALA A 65 9.75 13.85 -9.64
C ALA A 65 9.95 13.99 -11.16
N ASP A 66 9.28 14.97 -11.76
CA ASP A 66 9.33 15.22 -13.20
C ASP A 66 10.73 15.69 -13.61
N TRP A 67 11.39 16.46 -12.75
CA TRP A 67 12.76 16.88 -12.97
C TRP A 67 13.73 15.70 -12.93
N LEU A 68 13.62 14.81 -11.92
CA LEU A 68 14.52 13.65 -11.80
C LEU A 68 14.31 12.64 -12.92
N LEU A 69 13.08 12.46 -13.41
CA LEU A 69 12.79 11.67 -14.61
C LEU A 69 13.54 12.19 -15.83
N ALA A 70 13.45 13.50 -16.08
CA ALA A 70 14.14 14.14 -17.19
C ALA A 70 15.67 14.07 -17.03
N PHE A 71 16.16 14.25 -15.79
CA PHE A 71 17.57 14.13 -15.47
C PHE A 71 18.10 12.72 -15.74
N ALA A 72 17.42 11.69 -15.24
CA ALA A 72 17.77 10.29 -15.45
C ALA A 72 17.59 9.85 -16.91
N GLY A 73 16.67 10.48 -17.66
CA GLY A 73 16.43 10.21 -19.08
C GLY A 73 17.54 10.72 -20.01
N ASN A 74 18.31 11.72 -19.59
CA ASN A 74 19.41 12.30 -20.37
C ASN A 74 20.75 11.54 -20.20
N ASP A 75 20.84 10.61 -19.26
CA ASP A 75 22.00 9.75 -19.04
C ASP A 75 21.95 8.65 -20.12
N GLY A 76 22.79 8.69 -21.16
CA GLY A 76 22.56 8.04 -22.48
C GLY A 76 22.29 6.53 -22.57
N ASP A 77 22.23 5.78 -21.47
CA ASP A 77 22.08 4.32 -21.45
C ASP A 77 20.81 3.84 -20.69
N GLY A 78 20.03 2.92 -21.31
CA GLY A 78 18.96 2.17 -20.63
C GLY A 78 17.52 2.39 -21.09
N GLU A 79 16.61 1.58 -20.56
CA GLU A 79 15.16 1.66 -20.80
C GLU A 79 14.55 2.98 -20.27
N THR A 80 13.28 3.27 -20.60
CA THR A 80 12.60 4.48 -20.12
C THR A 80 12.57 4.53 -18.57
N PRO A 81 13.09 5.60 -17.94
CA PRO A 81 13.09 5.72 -16.49
C PRO A 81 11.66 5.79 -15.94
N LYS A 82 11.41 5.13 -14.81
CA LYS A 82 10.15 5.20 -14.07
C LYS A 82 10.38 5.90 -12.73
N ALA A 83 9.50 6.84 -12.38
CA ALA A 83 9.53 7.52 -11.09
C ALA A 83 8.50 6.93 -10.16
N GLU A 84 8.89 6.82 -8.89
CA GLU A 84 7.99 6.49 -7.80
C GLU A 84 8.14 7.59 -6.74
N ASN A 85 7.02 8.25 -6.41
CA ASN A 85 7.00 9.30 -5.40
C ASN A 85 6.98 8.68 -4.01
N ASN A 86 8.01 8.96 -3.21
CA ASN A 86 8.06 8.55 -1.81
C ASN A 86 7.52 9.64 -0.88
N SER A 87 6.94 9.21 0.24
CA SER A 87 6.29 10.04 1.26
C SER A 87 7.24 10.75 2.24
N ASN A 88 8.55 10.77 1.95
CA ASN A 88 9.59 11.32 2.83
C ASN A 88 10.35 12.53 2.24
N GLY A 89 9.87 13.11 1.13
CA GLY A 89 10.50 14.28 0.49
C GLY A 89 11.68 13.95 -0.45
N LEU A 90 12.06 12.67 -0.55
CA LEU A 90 13.04 12.18 -1.54
C LEU A 90 12.32 11.67 -2.79
N THR A 91 12.93 11.90 -3.95
CA THR A 91 12.49 11.33 -5.23
C THR A 91 13.50 10.29 -5.69
N VAL A 92 13.01 9.11 -6.09
CA VAL A 92 13.85 8.02 -6.61
C VAL A 92 13.41 7.64 -8.02
N VAL A 93 14.38 7.42 -8.89
CA VAL A 93 14.17 6.92 -10.26
C VAL A 93 15.11 5.74 -10.48
N SER A 94 14.57 4.63 -10.97
CA SER A 94 15.37 3.47 -11.37
C SER A 94 15.39 3.35 -12.89
N ARG A 95 16.54 2.95 -13.44
CA ARG A 95 16.74 2.76 -14.88
C ARG A 95 17.60 1.52 -15.14
N PRO A 96 17.00 0.38 -15.54
CA PRO A 96 17.75 -0.80 -15.95
C PRO A 96 18.37 -0.58 -17.34
N PHE A 97 19.53 -1.19 -17.55
CA PHE A 97 20.22 -1.18 -18.84
C PHE A 97 21.09 -2.44 -19.00
N ARG A 98 21.50 -2.71 -20.24
CA ARG A 98 22.46 -3.76 -20.54
C ARG A 98 23.85 -3.12 -20.63
N GLY A 99 24.78 -3.58 -19.79
CA GLY A 99 26.17 -3.12 -19.80
C GLY A 99 26.89 -3.48 -21.10
N ALA A 100 28.03 -2.84 -21.36
CA ALA A 100 28.86 -3.10 -22.54
C ALA A 100 29.37 -4.55 -22.64
N ASP A 101 29.43 -5.26 -21.52
CA ASP A 101 29.76 -6.69 -21.40
C ASP A 101 28.54 -7.62 -21.57
N GLY A 102 27.36 -7.07 -21.86
CA GLY A 102 26.11 -7.80 -22.01
C GLY A 102 25.37 -8.11 -20.70
N SER A 103 25.94 -7.74 -19.54
CA SER A 103 25.35 -7.95 -18.21
C SER A 103 24.13 -7.07 -17.96
N GLN A 104 23.20 -7.54 -17.13
CA GLN A 104 22.05 -6.74 -16.67
C GLN A 104 22.49 -5.84 -15.51
N GLN A 105 22.34 -4.53 -15.68
CA GLN A 105 22.74 -3.51 -14.72
C GLN A 105 21.58 -2.53 -14.45
N ALA A 106 21.70 -1.75 -13.39
CA ALA A 106 20.73 -0.69 -13.09
C ALA A 106 21.41 0.56 -12.57
N HIS A 107 20.85 1.71 -12.95
CA HIS A 107 21.06 3.00 -12.30
C HIS A 107 19.92 3.27 -11.32
N LEU A 108 20.26 3.63 -10.09
CA LEU A 108 19.33 4.11 -9.07
C LEU A 108 19.66 5.55 -8.73
N TYR A 109 18.81 6.48 -9.18
CA TYR A 109 18.93 7.91 -8.89
C TYR A 109 18.12 8.25 -7.65
N THR A 110 18.72 8.96 -6.69
CA THR A 110 18.05 9.52 -5.52
C THR A 110 18.30 11.00 -5.48
N ALA A 111 17.24 11.80 -5.34
CA ALA A 111 17.35 13.25 -5.26
C ALA A 111 16.62 13.83 -4.05
N ASN A 112 17.16 14.92 -3.53
CA ASN A 112 16.54 15.77 -2.52
C ASN A 112 16.60 17.22 -2.98
N ALA A 113 15.54 17.99 -2.73
CA ALA A 113 15.53 19.43 -2.90
C ALA A 113 15.76 20.10 -1.54
N SER A 114 16.78 20.94 -1.42
CA SER A 114 16.97 21.78 -0.23
C SER A 114 16.02 22.99 -0.25
N ALA A 115 15.80 23.58 0.92
CA ALA A 115 14.90 24.72 1.11
C ALA A 115 15.32 25.97 0.30
N ASP A 116 16.57 26.02 -0.17
CA ASP A 116 17.15 27.06 -1.03
C ASP A 116 16.93 26.82 -2.55
N GLY A 117 16.25 25.73 -2.93
CA GLY A 117 15.94 25.40 -4.33
C GLY A 117 17.04 24.65 -5.08
N ALA A 118 18.14 24.28 -4.43
CA ALA A 118 19.14 23.38 -5.00
C ALA A 118 18.67 21.91 -4.92
N VAL A 119 18.91 21.15 -5.99
CA VAL A 119 18.68 19.70 -6.03
C VAL A 119 20.00 18.98 -5.94
N ARG A 120 20.11 18.10 -4.96
CA ARG A 120 21.24 17.17 -4.82
C ARG A 120 20.84 15.82 -5.35
N VAL A 121 21.69 15.21 -6.17
CA VAL A 121 21.43 13.93 -6.83
C VAL A 121 22.59 12.97 -6.59
N VAL A 122 22.25 11.73 -6.25
CA VAL A 122 23.18 10.61 -6.19
C VAL A 122 22.66 9.50 -7.11
N ARG A 123 23.54 8.90 -7.88
CA ARG A 123 23.26 7.70 -8.69
C ARG A 123 24.09 6.53 -8.18
N ILE A 124 23.46 5.38 -7.94
CA ILE A 124 24.16 4.12 -7.72
C ILE A 124 24.04 3.28 -8.98
N THR A 125 25.16 2.81 -9.52
CA THR A 125 25.19 1.87 -10.66
C THR A 125 25.62 0.51 -10.16
N PHE A 126 24.88 -0.55 -10.48
CA PHE A 126 25.22 -1.90 -10.02
C PHE A 126 24.74 -3.03 -10.95
N SER A 127 25.43 -4.17 -10.89
CA SER A 127 25.02 -5.42 -11.57
C SER A 127 23.83 -6.09 -10.88
N LEU A 128 22.78 -6.45 -11.64
CA LEU A 128 21.53 -7.04 -11.13
C LEU A 128 21.63 -8.54 -10.83
N ALA A 129 22.56 -9.26 -11.48
CA ALA A 129 22.68 -10.71 -11.40
C ALA A 129 23.56 -11.21 -10.23
N THR A 130 24.12 -10.31 -9.43
CA THR A 130 25.17 -10.60 -8.44
C THR A 130 24.79 -10.06 -7.07
N GLN A 131 25.21 -10.72 -5.98
CA GLN A 131 25.07 -10.24 -4.58
C GLN A 131 25.93 -8.99 -4.25
N VAL A 132 26.36 -8.25 -5.27
CA VAL A 132 27.19 -7.04 -5.20
C VAL A 132 26.51 -5.93 -4.43
N PHE A 133 25.21 -5.71 -4.65
CA PHE A 133 24.50 -4.63 -3.98
C PHE A 133 24.48 -4.85 -2.44
N PRO A 134 24.13 -6.04 -1.91
CA PRO A 134 24.27 -6.36 -0.49
C PRO A 134 25.67 -6.16 0.11
N ARG A 135 26.75 -6.40 -0.66
CA ARG A 135 28.14 -6.22 -0.19
C ARG A 135 28.51 -4.76 0.05
N TYR A 136 28.03 -3.86 -0.80
CA TYR A 136 28.47 -2.45 -0.80
C TYR A 136 27.44 -1.44 -0.32
N LYS A 137 26.21 -1.90 -0.04
CA LYS A 137 25.08 -1.05 0.40
C LYS A 137 25.46 -0.11 1.54
N ASP A 138 26.13 -0.57 2.59
CA ASP A 138 26.31 0.24 3.80
C ASP A 138 27.29 1.41 3.58
N ALA A 139 28.34 1.19 2.79
CA ALA A 139 29.28 2.22 2.38
C ALA A 139 28.66 3.21 1.38
N ALA A 140 27.89 2.72 0.41
CA ALA A 140 27.14 3.55 -0.53
C ALA A 140 26.13 4.47 0.19
N ASN A 141 25.45 3.92 1.19
CA ASN A 141 24.42 4.62 1.98
C ASN A 141 25.00 5.76 2.81
N ARG A 142 26.22 5.60 3.31
CA ARG A 142 26.94 6.67 3.98
C ARG A 142 27.15 7.87 3.05
N ILE A 143 27.60 7.61 1.82
CA ILE A 143 27.82 8.65 0.80
C ILE A 143 26.50 9.35 0.45
N VAL A 144 25.42 8.58 0.27
CA VAL A 144 24.07 9.13 -0.01
C VAL A 144 23.60 10.03 1.13
N ARG A 145 23.71 9.60 2.38
CA ARG A 145 23.29 10.37 3.57
C ARG A 145 24.06 11.67 3.73
N GLU A 146 25.39 11.60 3.68
CA GLU A 146 26.27 12.78 3.82
C GLU A 146 26.00 13.80 2.70
N THR A 147 25.62 13.32 1.51
CA THR A 147 25.28 14.18 0.38
C THR A 147 23.88 14.80 0.50
N LEU A 148 22.87 14.02 0.88
CA LEU A 148 21.46 14.42 0.82
C LEU A 148 20.90 15.02 2.12
N SER A 149 21.63 14.97 3.24
CA SER A 149 21.18 15.50 4.55
C SER A 149 22.30 16.06 5.43
N PRO A 150 22.98 17.16 5.04
CA PRO A 150 23.95 17.80 5.91
C PRO A 150 23.25 18.61 7.02
N GLY A 151 23.35 18.16 8.28
CA GLY A 151 23.21 19.06 9.45
C GLY A 151 21.97 18.93 10.36
N GLN A 152 21.56 17.73 10.77
CA GLN A 152 20.59 17.59 11.88
C GLN A 152 21.22 16.90 13.11
N SER A 153 21.69 17.71 14.05
CA SER A 153 21.94 17.31 15.44
C SER A 153 21.57 18.47 16.35
N GLY A 154 20.49 18.31 17.12
CA GLY A 154 20.00 19.33 18.04
C GLY A 154 18.89 18.79 18.95
N THR A 155 19.24 18.58 20.21
CA THR A 155 18.37 18.21 21.34
C THR A 155 17.30 19.28 21.63
N VAL A 156 16.04 18.85 21.82
CA VAL A 156 14.90 19.73 22.14
C VAL A 156 14.77 19.90 23.66
N LYS A 157 14.77 21.15 24.13
CA LYS A 157 14.26 21.54 25.47
C LYS A 157 12.85 22.10 25.31
N THR A 158 11.96 21.67 26.20
CA THR A 158 10.58 22.15 26.33
C THR A 158 10.54 23.57 26.90
N ALA A 159 9.84 24.50 26.24
CA ALA A 159 9.55 25.84 26.75
C ALA A 159 8.05 26.04 26.99
N LYS A 160 7.72 26.81 28.04
CA LYS A 160 6.37 27.23 28.45
C LYS A 160 5.89 28.39 27.58
N THR A 161 4.64 28.33 27.11
CA THR A 161 3.96 29.43 26.43
C THR A 161 3.34 30.42 27.43
N GLY A 162 3.66 31.71 27.25
CA GLY A 162 2.96 32.84 27.84
C GLY A 162 1.97 33.45 26.85
N GLY A 163 0.81 33.91 27.34
CA GLY A 163 -0.19 34.60 26.54
C GLY A 163 -1.47 34.91 27.32
N THR A 164 -1.80 36.19 27.43
CA THR A 164 -2.79 36.84 28.30
C THR A 164 -4.27 36.68 27.88
N GLY A 165 -5.17 36.37 28.83
CA GLY A 165 -6.65 36.52 28.75
C GLY A 165 -7.45 35.22 28.55
N LYS A 166 -8.18 34.75 29.58
CA LYS A 166 -8.79 33.39 29.69
C LYS A 166 -9.83 33.01 28.61
N ALA A 167 -9.37 32.54 27.45
CA ALA A 167 -10.02 31.44 26.74
C ALA A 167 -9.58 30.12 27.40
N MET A 168 -10.51 29.18 27.60
CA MET A 168 -10.15 27.87 28.18
C MET A 168 -9.81 26.90 27.06
N LEU A 169 -8.53 26.55 26.96
CA LEU A 169 -8.07 25.46 26.10
C LEU A 169 -8.42 24.12 26.75
N GLY A 170 -8.80 23.12 25.95
CA GLY A 170 -9.11 21.77 26.41
C GLY A 170 -10.55 21.56 26.88
N GLY A 171 -10.75 20.46 27.61
CA GLY A 171 -12.07 19.96 28.03
C GLY A 171 -12.53 18.73 27.26
N LYS A 172 -13.79 18.31 27.42
CA LYS A 172 -14.35 17.20 26.65
C LYS A 172 -14.57 17.65 25.20
N LEU A 173 -13.88 17.02 24.25
CA LEU A 173 -14.14 17.23 22.82
C LEU A 173 -15.57 16.83 22.50
N LEU A 174 -16.32 17.73 21.88
CA LEU A 174 -17.73 17.52 21.55
C LEU A 174 -17.84 16.99 20.11
N PRO A 175 -18.36 15.78 19.88
CA PRO A 175 -18.68 15.33 18.54
C PRO A 175 -19.77 16.21 17.92
N GLY A 176 -19.67 16.44 16.61
CA GLY A 176 -20.61 17.22 15.84
C GLY A 176 -19.93 17.97 14.70
N LEU A 177 -20.61 18.96 14.18
CA LEU A 177 -20.16 19.79 13.10
C LEU A 177 -19.52 21.08 13.63
N TYR A 178 -18.35 21.40 13.09
CA TYR A 178 -17.66 22.67 13.27
C TYR A 178 -17.59 23.37 11.92
N VAL A 179 -17.98 24.64 11.86
CA VAL A 179 -17.97 25.44 10.62
C VAL A 179 -17.17 26.71 10.81
N GLY A 180 -16.48 27.12 9.77
CA GLY A 180 -15.70 28.34 9.82
C GLY A 180 -15.01 28.67 8.52
N LYS A 181 -14.01 29.54 8.60
CA LYS A 181 -13.30 30.09 7.44
C LYS A 181 -11.80 29.99 7.65
N GLN A 182 -11.08 29.80 6.55
CA GLN A 182 -9.61 29.85 6.49
C GLN A 182 -9.16 31.15 5.83
N TYR A 183 -8.12 31.77 6.38
CA TYR A 183 -7.57 33.03 5.89
C TYR A 183 -6.07 32.92 5.69
N SER A 184 -5.55 33.51 4.61
CA SER A 184 -4.13 33.77 4.42
C SER A 184 -3.80 35.14 4.99
N VAL A 185 -2.77 35.23 5.82
CA VAL A 185 -2.32 36.47 6.46
C VAL A 185 -0.84 36.69 6.12
N SER A 186 -0.53 37.82 5.48
CA SER A 186 0.85 38.24 5.22
C SER A 186 0.99 39.74 5.53
N GLY A 187 1.77 40.06 6.56
CA GLY A 187 1.81 41.41 7.12
C GLY A 187 0.43 41.86 7.62
N SER A 188 -0.04 43.02 7.15
CA SER A 188 -1.38 43.56 7.44
C SER A 188 -2.49 43.07 6.49
N LYS A 189 -2.14 42.34 5.42
CA LYS A 189 -3.13 41.82 4.45
C LYS A 189 -3.72 40.50 4.94
N ARG A 190 -5.05 40.40 4.88
CA ARG A 190 -5.83 39.19 5.20
C ARG A 190 -6.74 38.84 4.02
N GLU A 191 -6.58 37.65 3.48
CA GLU A 191 -7.33 37.15 2.32
C GLU A 191 -8.11 35.89 2.68
N LEU A 192 -9.36 35.77 2.24
CA LEU A 192 -10.18 34.58 2.49
C LEU A 192 -9.76 33.47 1.52
N ILE A 193 -9.40 32.31 2.06
CA ILE A 193 -9.08 31.11 1.27
C ILE A 193 -10.35 30.34 0.93
N GLY A 194 -11.28 30.26 1.89
CA GLY A 194 -12.56 29.58 1.73
C GLY A 194 -13.19 29.19 3.06
N GLY A 195 -14.42 28.70 3.01
CA GLY A 195 -15.10 28.10 4.14
C GLY A 195 -14.78 26.61 4.28
N ILE A 196 -14.84 26.11 5.51
CA ILE A 196 -14.49 24.75 5.88
C ILE A 196 -15.52 24.20 6.88
N ARG A 197 -15.84 22.91 6.72
CA ARG A 197 -16.72 22.13 7.57
C ARG A 197 -15.94 20.94 8.10
N LEU A 198 -15.79 20.85 9.42
CA LEU A 198 -15.16 19.74 10.11
C LEU A 198 -16.23 18.97 10.89
N TYR A 199 -16.46 17.73 10.50
CA TYR A 199 -17.27 16.77 11.23
C TYR A 199 -16.36 15.99 12.17
N ILE A 200 -16.70 15.94 13.46
CA ILE A 200 -16.08 15.06 14.45
C ILE A 200 -17.13 14.06 14.89
N TYR A 201 -16.87 12.78 14.69
CA TYR A 201 -17.84 11.71 14.99
C TYR A 201 -17.60 11.14 16.39
N PRO A 202 -18.64 10.58 17.05
CA PRO A 202 -18.50 9.99 18.39
C PRO A 202 -17.47 8.86 18.49
N ASN A 203 -17.18 8.17 17.38
CA ASN A 203 -16.16 7.13 17.29
C ASN A 203 -14.72 7.68 17.15
N GLY A 204 -14.53 9.01 17.23
CA GLY A 204 -13.22 9.66 17.12
C GLY A 204 -12.72 9.84 15.68
N GLU A 205 -13.55 9.54 14.67
CA GLU A 205 -13.24 9.86 13.29
C GLU A 205 -13.56 11.31 12.96
N TYR A 206 -13.00 11.83 11.87
CA TYR A 206 -13.40 13.12 11.32
C TYR A 206 -13.63 13.08 9.80
N ARG A 207 -14.35 14.10 9.31
CA ARG A 207 -14.46 14.44 7.88
C ARG A 207 -14.29 15.94 7.68
N VAL A 208 -13.54 16.37 6.67
CA VAL A 208 -13.31 17.78 6.33
C VAL A 208 -13.83 18.10 4.92
N ASN A 209 -14.83 18.96 4.82
CA ASN A 209 -15.40 19.38 3.54
C ASN A 209 -15.31 20.90 3.39
N ASP A 210 -15.53 21.39 2.18
CA ASP A 210 -15.71 22.82 1.94
C ASP A 210 -17.04 23.33 2.50
N GLU A 211 -17.31 24.63 2.35
CA GLU A 211 -18.55 25.26 2.83
C GLU A 211 -19.84 24.69 2.22
N ASN A 212 -19.76 24.12 1.02
CA ASN A 212 -20.86 23.50 0.30
C ASN A 212 -20.95 21.98 0.53
N ASP A 213 -20.23 21.49 1.55
CA ASP A 213 -20.14 20.08 1.92
C ASP A 213 -19.51 19.18 0.85
N LYS A 214 -18.74 19.75 -0.07
CA LYS A 214 -17.98 18.99 -1.06
C LYS A 214 -16.68 18.46 -0.43
N PRO A 215 -16.33 17.18 -0.65
CA PRO A 215 -15.15 16.58 -0.04
C PRO A 215 -13.85 17.12 -0.64
N PHE A 216 -12.88 17.43 0.23
CA PHE A 216 -11.50 17.64 -0.19
C PHE A 216 -10.76 16.32 -0.48
N LYS A 217 -9.64 16.40 -1.20
CA LYS A 217 -8.75 15.25 -1.41
C LYS A 217 -8.14 14.83 -0.06
N TYR A 218 -8.35 13.59 0.36
CA TYR A 218 -7.96 13.01 1.67
C TYR A 218 -8.75 13.52 2.90
N ASN A 219 -10.04 13.79 2.76
CA ASN A 219 -10.84 14.46 3.78
C ASN A 219 -11.21 13.68 5.06
N THR A 220 -10.74 12.45 5.28
CA THR A 220 -11.17 11.64 6.44
C THR A 220 -10.00 11.08 7.23
N GLY A 221 -10.19 10.84 8.52
CA GLY A 221 -9.15 10.28 9.38
C GLY A 221 -9.63 10.09 10.82
N THR A 222 -8.66 9.95 11.74
CA THR A 222 -8.92 9.85 13.18
C THR A 222 -8.39 11.08 13.89
N VAL A 223 -9.15 11.55 14.87
CA VAL A 223 -8.81 12.74 15.65
C VAL A 223 -7.74 12.37 16.69
N GLY A 224 -6.61 13.06 16.66
CA GLY A 224 -5.71 13.11 17.83
C GLY A 224 -6.15 14.22 18.77
N TYR A 225 -6.47 13.91 20.03
CA TYR A 225 -6.92 14.93 20.98
C TYR A 225 -6.34 14.73 22.38
N ASP A 226 -5.80 15.81 22.96
CA ASP A 226 -5.37 15.88 24.35
C ASP A 226 -6.32 16.80 25.13
N ALA A 227 -7.11 16.21 26.03
CA ALA A 227 -8.14 16.93 26.77
C ALA A 227 -7.62 17.97 27.77
N LYS A 228 -6.36 17.85 28.21
CA LYS A 228 -5.75 18.77 29.20
C LYS A 228 -5.20 20.02 28.53
N SER A 229 -4.54 19.85 27.41
CA SER A 229 -3.91 20.94 26.66
C SER A 229 -4.82 21.52 25.57
N GLY A 230 -5.87 20.79 25.19
CA GLY A 230 -6.74 21.13 24.06
C GLY A 230 -6.11 20.89 22.71
N LYS A 231 -4.90 20.31 22.63
CA LYS A 231 -4.24 20.03 21.34
C LYS A 231 -5.11 19.08 20.52
N LEU A 232 -5.47 19.52 19.33
CA LEU A 232 -6.27 18.78 18.37
C LEU A 232 -5.45 18.53 17.12
N ASN A 233 -5.44 17.32 16.60
CA ASN A 233 -4.69 16.94 15.42
C ASN A 233 -5.62 16.28 14.40
N ILE A 234 -5.79 16.98 13.28
CA ILE A 234 -6.51 16.56 12.07
C ILE A 234 -5.45 16.56 10.96
N ASP A 235 -5.44 15.58 10.04
CA ASP A 235 -4.39 15.42 9.02
C ASP A 235 -3.90 16.75 8.43
N ASN A 236 -2.58 16.87 8.35
CA ASN A 236 -1.84 18.07 7.98
C ASN A 236 -2.23 18.63 6.59
N SER A 237 -2.86 17.81 5.74
CA SER A 237 -3.38 18.25 4.44
C SER A 237 -4.39 19.42 4.53
N PHE A 238 -5.00 19.65 5.71
CA PHE A 238 -6.05 20.66 5.90
C PHE A 238 -5.65 21.85 6.77
N ARG A 239 -4.37 21.97 7.14
CA ARG A 239 -3.87 23.10 7.94
C ARG A 239 -4.51 23.16 9.34
N MET A 240 -4.76 21.97 9.88
CA MET A 240 -5.44 21.72 11.16
C MET A 240 -4.70 20.67 12.00
N ALA A 241 -3.37 20.64 11.89
CA ALA A 241 -2.49 19.76 12.63
C ALA A 241 -1.64 20.54 13.65
N ASN A 242 -1.13 19.85 14.67
CA ASN A 242 -0.06 20.39 15.50
C ASN A 242 1.28 19.94 14.90
N SER A 243 2.12 20.89 14.48
CA SER A 243 3.46 20.57 13.97
C SER A 243 4.35 20.04 15.08
N ARG A 244 5.22 19.10 14.71
CA ARG A 244 6.28 18.61 15.61
C ARG A 244 7.55 19.45 15.52
N THR A 245 7.74 20.18 14.42
CA THR A 245 8.96 20.94 14.12
C THR A 245 8.85 22.40 14.53
N ASP A 246 7.66 22.99 14.46
CA ASP A 246 7.42 24.38 14.89
C ASP A 246 6.08 24.50 15.65
N PRO A 247 5.98 23.92 16.87
CA PRO A 247 4.73 23.84 17.62
C PRO A 247 4.22 25.19 18.14
N GLU A 248 5.03 26.25 18.05
CA GLU A 248 4.63 27.61 18.45
C GLU A 248 3.96 28.36 17.30
N ARG A 249 4.29 28.04 16.04
CA ARG A 249 3.76 28.71 14.85
C ARG A 249 2.78 27.86 14.05
N ASP A 250 2.82 26.55 14.22
CA ASP A 250 1.94 25.58 13.57
C ASP A 250 1.19 24.75 14.62
N PHE A 251 -0.02 25.19 14.94
CA PHE A 251 -0.80 24.61 16.02
C PHE A 251 -2.28 24.45 15.66
N CYS A 252 -2.95 23.57 16.41
CA CYS A 252 -4.39 23.38 16.31
C CYS A 252 -4.94 23.04 17.70
N PHE A 253 -5.88 23.86 18.20
CA PHE A 253 -6.44 23.74 19.53
C PHE A 253 -7.96 23.74 19.52
N TYR A 254 -8.52 22.91 20.38
CA TYR A 254 -9.92 22.93 20.77
C TYR A 254 -10.06 23.59 22.15
N GLY A 255 -11.15 24.34 22.33
CA GLY A 255 -11.50 24.93 23.61
C GLY A 255 -12.85 25.62 23.60
N SER A 256 -13.03 26.56 24.52
CA SER A 256 -14.20 27.43 24.61
C SER A 256 -13.83 28.89 24.35
N GLY A 257 -14.65 29.53 23.52
CA GLY A 257 -14.69 30.98 23.38
C GLY A 257 -15.18 31.65 24.66
N LYS A 258 -15.10 32.98 24.70
CA LYS A 258 -15.49 33.80 25.87
C LYS A 258 -16.98 33.68 26.22
N ASP A 259 -17.79 33.36 25.22
CA ASP A 259 -19.24 33.12 25.29
C ASP A 259 -19.58 31.66 25.64
N GLY A 260 -18.58 30.81 25.90
CA GLY A 260 -18.75 29.39 26.16
C GLY A 260 -18.87 28.53 24.90
N THR A 261 -18.97 29.13 23.72
CA THR A 261 -19.09 28.41 22.43
C THR A 261 -17.85 27.56 22.20
N ARG A 262 -18.05 26.31 21.76
CA ARG A 262 -16.92 25.42 21.45
C ARG A 262 -16.26 25.84 20.15
N VAL A 263 -14.95 26.03 20.19
CA VAL A 263 -14.17 26.55 19.07
C VAL A 263 -12.96 25.69 18.79
N ILE A 264 -12.58 25.65 17.52
CA ILE A 264 -11.30 25.10 17.06
C ILE A 264 -10.55 26.22 16.38
N VAL A 265 -9.30 26.44 16.78
CA VAL A 265 -8.42 27.44 16.19
C VAL A 265 -7.14 26.76 15.73
N ALA A 266 -6.70 27.08 14.52
CA ALA A 266 -5.45 26.58 13.98
C ALA A 266 -4.69 27.67 13.24
N GLU A 267 -3.37 27.64 13.35
CA GLU A 267 -2.46 28.49 12.58
C GLU A 267 -1.35 27.63 11.97
N GLU A 268 -0.95 27.93 10.74
CA GLU A 268 0.16 27.29 10.03
C GLU A 268 0.99 28.33 9.28
N TYR A 269 2.28 28.39 9.54
CA TYR A 269 3.24 29.28 8.92
C TYR A 269 3.88 28.65 7.67
N ARG A 270 3.89 29.38 6.55
CA ARG A 270 4.42 28.91 5.25
C ARG A 270 5.59 29.73 4.70
N GLY A 271 6.43 30.26 5.58
CA GLY A 271 7.63 31.03 5.19
C GLY A 271 7.36 32.46 4.71
N TYR A 272 6.25 32.71 4.01
CA TYR A 272 5.87 34.03 3.47
C TYR A 272 4.53 34.57 4.01
N GLY A 273 3.85 33.81 4.85
CA GLY A 273 2.54 34.14 5.43
C GLY A 273 2.05 33.05 6.39
N THR A 274 0.97 33.35 7.12
CA THR A 274 0.32 32.45 8.08
C THR A 274 -1.10 32.17 7.65
N ILE A 275 -1.47 30.90 7.59
CA ILE A 275 -2.85 30.48 7.38
C ILE A 275 -3.52 30.39 8.75
N LYS A 276 -4.66 31.05 8.91
CA LYS A 276 -5.45 31.04 10.15
C LYS A 276 -6.81 30.41 9.90
N THR A 277 -7.19 29.47 10.74
CA THR A 277 -8.47 28.77 10.72
C THR A 277 -9.18 28.97 12.04
N ALA A 278 -10.46 29.34 12.01
CA ALA A 278 -11.30 29.43 13.20
C ALA A 278 -12.67 28.82 12.91
N LEU A 279 -13.03 27.79 13.68
CA LEU A 279 -14.29 27.05 13.54
C LEU A 279 -15.11 27.16 14.81
N GLY A 280 -16.41 27.41 14.66
CA GLY A 280 -17.38 27.34 15.75
C GLY A 280 -18.23 26.08 15.65
N TYR A 281 -18.63 25.53 16.78
CA TYR A 281 -19.56 24.41 16.84
C TYR A 281 -20.95 24.80 16.32
N ALA A 282 -21.46 24.04 15.35
CA ALA A 282 -22.71 24.27 14.66
C ALA A 282 -23.80 23.25 15.00
N GLY A 283 -23.55 22.34 15.94
CA GLY A 283 -24.49 21.32 16.38
C GLY A 283 -24.06 19.89 16.03
N GLU A 284 -24.93 18.93 16.32
CA GLU A 284 -24.67 17.51 16.07
C GLU A 284 -24.61 17.20 14.56
N THR A 285 -23.75 16.27 14.18
CA THR A 285 -23.71 15.78 12.80
C THR A 285 -24.80 14.73 12.58
N LYS A 286 -25.57 14.90 11.51
CA LYS A 286 -26.54 13.89 11.03
C LYS A 286 -25.94 12.94 9.99
N THR A 287 -24.70 13.19 9.56
CA THR A 287 -24.02 12.34 8.57
C THR A 287 -23.40 11.12 9.24
N GLN A 288 -23.32 10.01 8.50
CA GLN A 288 -22.62 8.82 8.97
C GLN A 288 -21.10 9.04 9.00
N SER A 289 -20.44 8.40 9.97
CA SER A 289 -18.97 8.37 10.05
C SER A 289 -18.34 7.71 8.82
N PRO A 290 -17.09 8.04 8.46
CA PRO A 290 -16.37 7.41 7.35
C PRO A 290 -16.41 5.87 7.37
N THR A 291 -16.17 5.25 8.53
CA THR A 291 -16.21 3.78 8.63
C THR A 291 -17.63 3.23 8.44
N ALA A 292 -18.65 3.89 8.99
CA ALA A 292 -20.04 3.48 8.79
C ALA A 292 -20.46 3.59 7.31
N THR A 293 -20.12 4.68 6.65
CA THR A 293 -20.38 4.86 5.21
C THR A 293 -19.70 3.77 4.39
N LYS A 294 -18.42 3.48 4.64
CA LYS A 294 -17.70 2.39 3.96
C LYS A 294 -18.36 1.02 4.19
N ALA A 295 -18.84 0.74 5.40
CA ALA A 295 -19.53 -0.50 5.70
C ALA A 295 -20.86 -0.62 4.93
N THR A 296 -21.64 0.46 4.86
CA THR A 296 -22.89 0.50 4.08
C THR A 296 -22.62 0.38 2.59
N GLU A 297 -21.63 1.08 2.04
CA GLU A 297 -21.21 0.96 0.64
C GLU A 297 -20.71 -0.44 0.31
N ALA A 298 -19.91 -1.04 1.20
CA ALA A 298 -19.44 -2.42 1.04
C ALA A 298 -20.60 -3.42 1.07
N ALA A 299 -21.58 -3.23 1.96
CA ALA A 299 -22.78 -4.06 2.01
C ALA A 299 -23.64 -3.91 0.75
N ALA A 300 -23.85 -2.67 0.27
CA ALA A 300 -24.59 -2.41 -0.96
C ALA A 300 -23.89 -3.03 -2.17
N LYS A 301 -22.57 -2.88 -2.26
CA LYS A 301 -21.75 -3.51 -3.31
C LYS A 301 -21.77 -5.04 -3.21
N ALA A 302 -21.77 -5.59 -2.00
CA ALA A 302 -21.88 -7.03 -1.79
C ALA A 302 -23.26 -7.56 -2.22
N GLU A 303 -24.33 -6.81 -1.96
CA GLU A 303 -25.68 -7.16 -2.42
C GLU A 303 -25.82 -7.01 -3.94
N GLU A 304 -25.25 -5.96 -4.54
CA GLU A 304 -25.21 -5.79 -6.00
C GLU A 304 -24.39 -6.90 -6.68
N ALA A 305 -23.28 -7.32 -6.07
CA ALA A 305 -22.45 -8.42 -6.54
C ALA A 305 -23.07 -9.80 -6.30
N ARG A 306 -24.17 -9.88 -5.54
CA ARG A 306 -24.80 -11.15 -5.20
C ARG A 306 -25.31 -11.83 -6.45
N TYR A 307 -24.97 -13.11 -6.58
CA TYR A 307 -25.43 -13.90 -7.71
C TYR A 307 -26.96 -14.02 -7.72
N LYS A 308 -27.58 -13.56 -8.80
CA LYS A 308 -29.05 -13.38 -8.90
C LYS A 308 -29.80 -14.58 -9.46
N PHE A 309 -29.14 -15.53 -10.13
CA PHE A 309 -29.78 -16.67 -10.77
C PHE A 309 -29.86 -17.87 -9.80
N VAL A 310 -30.61 -17.68 -8.72
CA VAL A 310 -30.71 -18.63 -7.62
C VAL A 310 -32.14 -19.13 -7.41
N THR A 311 -32.24 -20.38 -6.97
CA THR A 311 -33.47 -21.01 -6.47
C THR A 311 -33.34 -21.25 -4.96
N ALA A 312 -34.44 -21.66 -4.32
CA ALA A 312 -34.39 -22.13 -2.95
C ALA A 312 -33.45 -23.35 -2.80
N PRO A 313 -32.79 -23.54 -1.64
CA PRO A 313 -31.93 -24.70 -1.39
C PRO A 313 -32.57 -26.04 -1.76
N GLY A 314 -31.85 -26.87 -2.50
CA GLY A 314 -32.32 -28.17 -2.98
C GLY A 314 -33.28 -28.11 -4.17
N LYS A 315 -33.55 -26.94 -4.76
CA LYS A 315 -34.40 -26.80 -5.96
C LYS A 315 -33.61 -26.55 -7.25
N GLY A 316 -32.30 -26.37 -7.17
CA GLY A 316 -31.41 -26.28 -8.32
C GLY A 316 -31.00 -27.66 -8.86
N VAL A 317 -29.76 -27.76 -9.32
CA VAL A 317 -29.19 -28.99 -9.89
C VAL A 317 -29.04 -30.06 -8.81
N GLN A 318 -29.71 -31.18 -9.00
CA GLN A 318 -29.67 -32.33 -8.10
C GLN A 318 -28.40 -33.14 -8.30
N PRO A 319 -27.87 -33.82 -7.25
CA PRO A 319 -26.67 -34.66 -7.37
C PRO A 319 -26.74 -35.68 -8.51
N GLY A 320 -27.92 -36.29 -8.74
CA GLY A 320 -28.13 -37.25 -9.82
C GLY A 320 -28.01 -36.68 -11.23
N GLN A 321 -28.11 -35.36 -11.41
CA GLN A 321 -27.98 -34.64 -12.68
C GLN A 321 -26.54 -34.20 -12.97
N ILE A 322 -25.67 -34.19 -11.95
CA ILE A 322 -24.27 -33.81 -12.07
C ILE A 322 -23.50 -34.99 -12.66
N ALA A 323 -22.77 -34.74 -13.76
CA ALA A 323 -21.83 -35.70 -14.30
C ALA A 323 -20.50 -35.63 -13.54
N THR A 324 -19.94 -34.44 -13.40
CA THR A 324 -18.77 -34.13 -12.57
C THR A 324 -18.67 -32.63 -12.37
N ILE A 325 -17.87 -32.19 -11.40
CA ILE A 325 -17.33 -30.83 -11.38
C ILE A 325 -15.85 -30.94 -11.76
N LEU A 326 -15.39 -30.06 -12.64
CA LEU A 326 -13.99 -29.94 -13.00
C LEU A 326 -13.42 -28.66 -12.40
N HIS A 327 -12.14 -28.67 -12.02
CA HIS A 327 -11.43 -27.49 -11.54
C HIS A 327 -10.17 -27.28 -12.37
N GLU A 328 -10.04 -26.07 -12.91
CA GLU A 328 -8.89 -25.55 -13.64
C GLU A 328 -8.14 -24.63 -12.69
N TYR A 329 -6.89 -24.99 -12.41
CA TYR A 329 -5.98 -24.17 -11.61
C TYR A 329 -4.66 -24.05 -12.34
N ASP A 330 -4.33 -22.85 -12.81
CA ASP A 330 -3.09 -22.57 -13.51
C ASP A 330 -2.43 -21.32 -12.93
N VAL A 331 -1.12 -21.41 -12.70
CA VAL A 331 -0.31 -20.32 -12.13
C VAL A 331 0.74 -19.96 -13.15
N GLN A 332 0.51 -18.86 -13.87
CA GLN A 332 1.45 -18.35 -14.85
C GLN A 332 2.29 -17.24 -14.24
N MET A 333 3.57 -17.52 -14.04
CA MET A 333 4.54 -16.49 -13.72
C MET A 333 4.96 -15.76 -15.00
N TYR A 334 4.96 -14.44 -14.95
CA TYR A 334 5.48 -13.62 -16.05
C TYR A 334 6.43 -12.55 -15.52
N SER A 335 7.49 -12.28 -16.28
CA SER A 335 8.44 -11.22 -15.92
C SER A 335 7.82 -9.85 -16.20
N MET A 336 7.92 -8.93 -15.23
CA MET A 336 7.59 -7.51 -15.40
C MET A 336 8.84 -6.63 -15.48
N GLY A 337 9.99 -7.22 -15.84
CA GLY A 337 11.29 -6.55 -15.86
C GLY A 337 11.73 -6.12 -14.45
N ALA A 338 12.29 -4.92 -14.29
CA ALA A 338 12.71 -4.36 -13.00
C ALA A 338 11.57 -4.20 -11.97
N SER A 339 10.31 -4.35 -12.40
CA SER A 339 9.12 -4.31 -11.54
C SER A 339 8.87 -5.63 -10.78
N GLY A 340 9.66 -6.67 -11.05
CA GLY A 340 9.57 -7.97 -10.39
C GLY A 340 8.88 -9.05 -11.23
N MET A 341 8.43 -10.12 -10.57
CA MET A 341 7.64 -11.18 -11.18
C MET A 341 6.16 -10.96 -10.88
N GLY A 342 5.33 -11.01 -11.92
CA GLY A 342 3.88 -11.05 -11.80
C GLY A 342 3.39 -12.50 -11.79
N THR A 343 2.18 -12.71 -11.25
CA THR A 343 1.51 -14.01 -11.30
C THR A 343 0.09 -13.81 -11.81
N ASN A 344 -0.27 -14.53 -12.87
CA ASN A 344 -1.66 -14.69 -13.30
C ASN A 344 -2.14 -16.05 -12.78
N ILE A 345 -3.23 -16.04 -12.00
CA ILE A 345 -3.86 -17.26 -11.50
C ILE A 345 -5.18 -17.44 -12.24
N THR A 346 -5.31 -18.58 -12.91
CA THR A 346 -6.61 -19.09 -13.36
C THR A 346 -7.13 -20.03 -12.28
N ASP A 347 -8.32 -19.77 -11.77
CA ASP A 347 -8.99 -20.58 -10.74
C ASP A 347 -10.48 -20.66 -11.08
N GLU A 348 -10.87 -21.73 -11.78
CA GLU A 348 -12.19 -21.82 -12.39
C GLU A 348 -12.80 -23.21 -12.19
N ALA A 349 -14.07 -23.25 -11.79
CA ALA A 349 -14.83 -24.47 -11.67
C ALA A 349 -15.79 -24.64 -12.85
N TYR A 350 -15.97 -25.85 -13.36
CA TYR A 350 -16.92 -26.17 -14.42
C TYR A 350 -17.92 -27.21 -13.94
N LEU A 351 -19.20 -26.88 -13.95
CA LEU A 351 -20.28 -27.82 -13.63
C LEU A 351 -20.71 -28.54 -14.91
N LEU A 352 -20.39 -29.84 -15.00
CA LEU A 352 -20.81 -30.69 -16.11
C LEU A 352 -22.07 -31.47 -15.71
N LEU A 353 -23.12 -31.35 -16.51
CA LEU A 353 -24.39 -32.05 -16.32
C LEU A 353 -24.46 -33.29 -17.21
N LYS A 354 -25.22 -34.30 -16.77
CA LYS A 354 -25.41 -35.57 -17.51
C LYS A 354 -26.17 -35.38 -18.83
N ASP A 355 -26.88 -34.27 -19.00
CA ASP A 355 -27.55 -33.90 -20.26
C ASP A 355 -26.56 -33.36 -21.34
N GLY A 356 -25.25 -33.40 -21.07
CA GLY A 356 -24.19 -32.93 -21.96
C GLY A 356 -23.98 -31.41 -21.93
N THR A 357 -24.61 -30.67 -21.02
CA THR A 357 -24.40 -29.23 -20.85
C THR A 357 -23.35 -28.91 -19.80
N VAL A 358 -22.64 -27.81 -19.99
CA VAL A 358 -21.63 -27.29 -19.07
C VAL A 358 -21.94 -25.85 -18.69
N HIS A 359 -21.68 -25.51 -17.44
CA HIS A 359 -21.63 -24.14 -16.95
C HIS A 359 -20.20 -23.80 -16.50
N LYS A 360 -19.66 -22.68 -17.01
CA LYS A 360 -18.39 -22.11 -16.58
C LYS A 360 -18.60 -21.26 -15.32
N GLY A 361 -17.87 -21.59 -14.27
CA GLY A 361 -17.99 -21.02 -12.94
C GLY A 361 -18.99 -21.78 -12.08
N LEU A 362 -18.83 -21.64 -10.76
CA LEU A 362 -19.80 -22.15 -9.78
C LEU A 362 -20.03 -21.08 -8.70
N PRO A 363 -20.76 -20.00 -9.02
CA PRO A 363 -20.92 -18.86 -8.11
C PRO A 363 -21.79 -19.18 -6.87
N VAL A 364 -22.62 -20.21 -6.98
CA VAL A 364 -23.48 -20.72 -5.91
C VAL A 364 -23.44 -22.26 -5.95
N PRO A 365 -23.77 -22.93 -4.84
CA PRO A 365 -23.95 -24.37 -4.83
C PRO A 365 -24.85 -24.84 -5.99
N ALA A 366 -24.50 -25.96 -6.61
CA ALA A 366 -25.24 -26.51 -7.74
C ALA A 366 -26.74 -26.69 -7.41
N ASP A 367 -27.05 -27.10 -6.18
CA ASP A 367 -28.43 -27.32 -5.70
C ASP A 367 -29.23 -26.04 -5.43
N THR A 368 -28.63 -24.87 -5.66
CA THR A 368 -29.30 -23.56 -5.63
C THR A 368 -29.23 -22.82 -6.97
N LEU A 369 -28.50 -23.33 -7.96
CA LEU A 369 -28.38 -22.68 -9.27
C LEU A 369 -29.70 -22.76 -10.05
N ASP A 370 -30.27 -21.61 -10.42
CA ASP A 370 -31.35 -21.56 -11.42
C ASP A 370 -30.75 -21.69 -12.81
N VAL A 371 -30.69 -22.93 -13.30
CA VAL A 371 -30.15 -23.25 -14.63
C VAL A 371 -30.88 -22.50 -15.73
N ALA A 372 -32.20 -22.39 -15.65
CA ALA A 372 -33.00 -21.78 -16.71
C ALA A 372 -32.79 -20.26 -16.75
N ALA A 373 -32.81 -19.59 -15.59
CA ALA A 373 -32.56 -18.17 -15.50
C ALA A 373 -31.10 -17.82 -15.83
N SER A 374 -30.12 -18.58 -15.33
CA SER A 374 -28.71 -18.38 -15.65
C SER A 374 -28.44 -18.58 -17.16
N ARG A 375 -29.03 -19.59 -17.81
CA ARG A 375 -28.89 -19.77 -19.27
C ARG A 375 -29.36 -18.55 -20.06
N ARG A 376 -30.47 -17.93 -19.65
CA ARG A 376 -30.99 -16.71 -20.30
C ARG A 376 -30.14 -15.48 -20.00
N GLY A 377 -29.70 -15.32 -18.76
CA GLY A 377 -28.96 -14.14 -18.31
C GLY A 377 -27.46 -14.17 -18.57
N GLU A 378 -26.88 -15.36 -18.73
CA GLU A 378 -25.43 -15.59 -18.87
C GLU A 378 -25.11 -16.58 -19.99
N PRO A 379 -25.64 -16.41 -21.23
CA PRO A 379 -25.49 -17.41 -22.30
C PRO A 379 -24.03 -17.75 -22.64
N LYS A 380 -23.10 -16.82 -22.38
CA LYS A 380 -21.66 -17.03 -22.59
C LYS A 380 -21.01 -18.00 -21.59
N LYS A 381 -21.62 -18.23 -20.43
CA LYS A 381 -21.14 -19.20 -19.43
C LYS A 381 -21.65 -20.61 -19.69
N TRP A 382 -22.61 -20.78 -20.61
CA TRP A 382 -23.21 -22.08 -20.91
C TRP A 382 -22.67 -22.66 -22.20
N GLY A 383 -22.64 -23.98 -22.28
CA GLY A 383 -22.15 -24.69 -23.45
C GLY A 383 -22.47 -26.17 -23.46
N LYS A 384 -21.77 -26.89 -24.33
CA LYS A 384 -21.78 -28.36 -24.39
C LYS A 384 -20.42 -28.91 -23.97
N TRP A 385 -20.42 -30.10 -23.38
CA TRP A 385 -19.20 -30.82 -23.09
C TRP A 385 -19.26 -32.23 -23.68
N ARG A 386 -18.08 -32.81 -23.88
CA ARG A 386 -17.91 -34.22 -24.21
C ARG A 386 -16.63 -34.76 -23.61
N ARG A 387 -16.58 -36.08 -23.41
CA ARG A 387 -15.35 -36.79 -23.09
C ARG A 387 -14.62 -37.12 -24.38
N ASN A 388 -13.31 -36.93 -24.41
CA ASN A 388 -12.45 -37.31 -25.54
C ASN A 388 -11.19 -38.00 -24.99
N GLY A 389 -11.13 -39.32 -25.10
CA GLY A 389 -10.14 -40.15 -24.41
C GLY A 389 -10.20 -39.93 -22.89
N ASN A 390 -9.04 -39.63 -22.29
CA ASN A 390 -8.92 -39.37 -20.86
C ASN A 390 -9.25 -37.93 -20.45
N GLY A 391 -9.54 -37.04 -21.40
CA GLY A 391 -9.79 -35.62 -21.15
C GLY A 391 -11.22 -35.16 -21.40
N TYR A 392 -11.46 -33.90 -21.08
CA TYR A 392 -12.73 -33.21 -21.32
C TYR A 392 -12.56 -32.14 -22.40
N GLN A 393 -13.61 -31.97 -23.21
CA GLN A 393 -13.70 -30.87 -24.16
C GLN A 393 -14.99 -30.09 -23.92
N ILE A 394 -14.92 -28.76 -24.03
CA ILE A 394 -16.07 -27.87 -23.88
C ILE A 394 -16.22 -26.95 -25.09
N ALA A 395 -17.47 -26.60 -25.38
CA ALA A 395 -17.90 -25.67 -26.41
C ALA A 395 -18.85 -24.66 -25.77
N LEU A 396 -18.31 -23.52 -25.32
CA LEU A 396 -19.08 -22.43 -24.71
C LEU A 396 -19.74 -21.57 -25.79
N ALA A 397 -20.94 -21.07 -25.50
CA ALA A 397 -21.70 -20.17 -26.37
C ALA A 397 -21.89 -20.69 -27.82
N GLY A 398 -21.94 -22.01 -28.01
CA GLY A 398 -22.05 -22.64 -29.34
C GLY A 398 -20.77 -22.60 -30.18
N GLY A 399 -19.63 -22.24 -29.59
CA GLY A 399 -18.33 -22.26 -30.26
C GLY A 399 -17.77 -23.67 -30.50
N ALA A 400 -16.54 -23.75 -31.02
CA ALA A 400 -15.86 -25.03 -31.24
C ALA A 400 -15.47 -25.72 -29.93
N PHE A 401 -15.44 -27.05 -29.94
CA PHE A 401 -14.92 -27.84 -28.82
C PHE A 401 -13.43 -27.59 -28.63
N LYS A 402 -13.04 -27.18 -27.43
CA LYS A 402 -11.65 -27.01 -26.99
C LYS A 402 -11.34 -28.00 -25.88
N LYS A 403 -10.11 -28.53 -25.86
CA LYS A 403 -9.60 -29.31 -24.71
C LYS A 403 -9.62 -28.41 -23.48
N LEU A 404 -10.12 -28.94 -22.38
CA LEU A 404 -10.11 -28.29 -21.09
C LEU A 404 -9.03 -28.94 -20.22
N ASP A 405 -8.10 -28.14 -19.71
CA ASP A 405 -7.06 -28.59 -18.79
C ASP A 405 -7.56 -28.44 -17.35
N ALA A 406 -8.48 -29.33 -16.96
CA ALA A 406 -9.13 -29.31 -15.66
C ALA A 406 -9.27 -30.73 -15.12
N THR A 407 -9.24 -30.85 -13.80
CA THR A 407 -9.29 -32.13 -13.10
C THR A 407 -10.64 -32.33 -12.41
N PRO A 408 -11.19 -33.57 -12.36
CA PRO A 408 -12.36 -33.86 -11.55
C PRO A 408 -12.11 -33.62 -10.07
N VAL A 409 -13.02 -32.90 -9.43
CA VAL A 409 -12.94 -32.59 -7.99
C VAL A 409 -13.58 -33.70 -7.16
N LEU A 410 -13.28 -33.73 -5.86
CA LEU A 410 -13.88 -34.69 -4.94
C LEU A 410 -14.93 -34.03 -4.05
N ALA A 411 -16.14 -34.60 -4.07
CA ALA A 411 -17.19 -34.27 -3.13
C ALA A 411 -16.76 -34.61 -1.69
N VAL A 412 -17.31 -33.85 -0.74
CA VAL A 412 -17.02 -34.03 0.69
C VAL A 412 -18.19 -34.79 1.33
N GLY A 413 -17.85 -35.84 2.08
CA GLY A 413 -18.84 -36.67 2.77
C GLY A 413 -19.75 -35.83 3.68
N SER A 414 -21.03 -36.20 3.74
CA SER A 414 -21.99 -35.51 4.62
C SER A 414 -21.52 -35.61 6.08
N GLY A 415 -21.52 -34.49 6.79
CA GLY A 415 -21.08 -34.43 8.19
C GLY A 415 -19.56 -34.51 8.39
N ALA A 416 -18.75 -34.46 7.32
CA ALA A 416 -17.31 -34.46 7.45
C ALA A 416 -16.80 -33.30 8.33
N ARG A 417 -15.82 -33.60 9.19
CA ARG A 417 -15.11 -32.63 10.03
C ARG A 417 -13.71 -32.41 9.46
N LEU A 418 -13.48 -31.21 8.99
CA LEU A 418 -12.17 -30.71 8.58
C LEU A 418 -11.37 -30.30 9.83
N SER A 419 -10.06 -30.32 9.69
CA SER A 419 -9.14 -29.91 10.75
C SER A 419 -7.94 -29.24 10.11
N GLY A 420 -7.49 -28.12 10.68
CA GLY A 420 -6.32 -27.38 10.21
C GLY A 420 -6.70 -26.15 9.38
N ARG A 421 -5.67 -25.43 8.94
CA ARG A 421 -5.81 -24.18 8.20
C ARG A 421 -5.69 -24.44 6.71
N TYR A 422 -6.55 -23.79 5.93
CA TYR A 422 -6.46 -23.74 4.48
C TYR A 422 -6.31 -22.29 4.07
N GLY A 423 -5.27 -21.97 3.30
CA GLY A 423 -4.95 -20.60 2.93
C GLY A 423 -4.52 -20.45 1.48
N THR A 424 -4.56 -19.21 1.04
CA THR A 424 -3.96 -18.76 -0.21
C THR A 424 -3.32 -17.40 0.02
N GLY A 425 -2.55 -16.94 -0.95
CA GLY A 425 -1.88 -15.67 -0.83
C GLY A 425 -1.41 -15.12 -2.16
N SER A 426 -1.22 -13.81 -2.16
CA SER A 426 -0.47 -13.13 -3.20
C SER A 426 0.71 -12.42 -2.56
N SER A 427 1.80 -12.36 -3.30
CA SER A 427 2.93 -11.51 -2.96
C SER A 427 3.38 -10.78 -4.20
N SER A 428 3.94 -9.60 -3.99
CA SER A 428 4.69 -8.87 -4.99
C SER A 428 5.99 -8.43 -4.37
N ALA A 429 7.08 -8.56 -5.11
CA ALA A 429 8.41 -8.15 -4.68
C ALA A 429 9.11 -7.43 -5.84
N SER A 430 9.66 -6.27 -5.54
CA SER A 430 10.49 -5.48 -6.43
C SER A 430 11.76 -5.03 -5.71
N LEU A 431 12.67 -4.39 -6.44
CA LEU A 431 13.85 -3.77 -5.85
C LEU A 431 13.52 -2.68 -4.81
N MET A 432 12.28 -2.15 -4.79
CA MET A 432 11.84 -1.01 -3.95
C MET A 432 10.92 -1.41 -2.78
N GLY A 433 10.41 -2.64 -2.77
CA GLY A 433 9.61 -3.15 -1.67
C GLY A 433 8.95 -4.48 -1.97
N SER A 434 8.34 -5.04 -0.94
CA SER A 434 7.53 -6.23 -1.04
C SER A 434 6.21 -6.02 -0.34
N SER A 435 5.14 -6.53 -0.92
CA SER A 435 3.87 -6.68 -0.24
C SER A 435 3.38 -8.11 -0.34
N TYR A 436 2.61 -8.52 0.65
CA TYR A 436 1.92 -9.79 0.63
C TYR A 436 0.55 -9.64 1.26
N ALA A 437 -0.39 -10.44 0.79
CA ALA A 437 -1.70 -10.60 1.38
C ALA A 437 -1.99 -12.09 1.44
N LEU A 438 -2.22 -12.59 2.64
CA LEU A 438 -2.59 -13.96 2.93
C LEU A 438 -4.01 -13.96 3.46
N TRP A 439 -4.76 -14.97 3.06
CA TRP A 439 -6.13 -15.18 3.49
C TRP A 439 -6.34 -16.67 3.71
N GLY A 440 -7.14 -17.04 4.69
CA GLY A 440 -7.47 -18.43 4.93
C GLY A 440 -8.65 -18.66 5.85
N VAL A 441 -8.93 -19.95 6.03
CA VAL A 441 -9.94 -20.46 6.93
C VAL A 441 -9.35 -21.63 7.72
N THR A 442 -9.46 -21.54 9.04
CA THR A 442 -9.12 -22.62 9.96
C THR A 442 -10.40 -23.38 10.30
N PHE A 443 -10.37 -24.70 10.12
CA PHE A 443 -11.43 -25.60 10.57
C PHE A 443 -10.97 -26.41 11.77
N THR A 444 -11.90 -26.68 12.68
CA THR A 444 -11.67 -27.49 13.86
C THR A 444 -12.53 -28.76 13.85
N LYS A 445 -12.05 -29.80 14.53
CA LYS A 445 -12.69 -31.13 14.57
C LYS A 445 -14.09 -31.12 15.19
N ASP A 446 -14.39 -30.15 16.06
CA ASP A 446 -15.72 -29.93 16.64
C ASP A 446 -16.70 -29.23 15.68
N GLY A 447 -16.25 -28.83 14.48
CA GLY A 447 -17.11 -28.27 13.45
C GLY A 447 -17.20 -26.75 13.45
N ARG A 448 -16.21 -26.07 14.03
CA ARG A 448 -16.09 -24.61 13.94
C ARG A 448 -15.16 -24.20 12.82
N PHE A 449 -15.39 -23.00 12.31
CA PHE A 449 -14.49 -22.36 11.38
C PHE A 449 -14.12 -20.96 11.89
N LYS A 450 -12.93 -20.51 11.51
CA LYS A 450 -12.48 -19.14 11.71
C LYS A 450 -11.73 -18.68 10.47
N LYS A 451 -12.19 -17.58 9.90
CA LYS A 451 -11.58 -16.90 8.78
C LYS A 451 -10.52 -15.92 9.28
N ASP A 452 -9.42 -15.82 8.57
CA ASP A 452 -8.35 -14.89 8.90
C ASP A 452 -7.73 -14.26 7.64
N GLY A 453 -7.56 -12.95 7.68
CA GLY A 453 -6.75 -12.21 6.74
C GLY A 453 -5.52 -11.65 7.45
N ARG A 454 -4.36 -11.76 6.80
CA ARG A 454 -3.13 -11.10 7.24
C ARG A 454 -2.34 -10.61 6.05
N GLY A 455 -1.63 -9.53 6.20
CA GLY A 455 -0.79 -9.05 5.12
C GLY A 455 0.25 -8.09 5.63
N GLY A 456 1.11 -7.68 4.73
CA GLY A 456 2.08 -6.69 5.05
C GLY A 456 2.68 -6.05 3.81
N SER A 457 3.31 -4.92 4.05
CA SER A 457 4.13 -4.25 3.07
C SER A 457 5.37 -3.72 3.78
N GLY A 458 6.51 -3.93 3.16
CA GLY A 458 7.78 -3.34 3.57
C GLY A 458 8.42 -2.66 2.37
N ASN A 459 9.08 -1.53 2.60
CA ASN A 459 10.00 -1.00 1.62
C ASN A 459 11.36 -1.71 1.74
N SER A 460 11.94 -2.12 0.62
CA SER A 460 13.29 -2.70 0.59
C SER A 460 14.36 -1.64 0.79
N LEU A 461 13.98 -0.35 0.83
CA LEU A 461 14.85 0.80 1.07
C LEU A 461 15.61 0.73 2.41
N PHE A 462 15.20 -0.11 3.38
CA PHE A 462 16.02 -0.44 4.56
C PHE A 462 17.34 -1.09 4.16
N MET A 463 17.33 -1.97 3.16
CA MET A 463 18.54 -2.58 2.62
C MET A 463 19.31 -1.63 1.69
N GLN A 464 18.73 -0.50 1.28
CA GLN A 464 19.34 0.40 0.28
C GLN A 464 19.71 1.80 0.77
N THR A 465 19.45 2.23 2.00
CA THR A 465 19.79 3.62 2.43
C THR A 465 20.34 3.77 3.84
N GLY A 466 20.41 2.70 4.66
CA GLY A 466 21.15 2.68 5.93
C GLY A 466 20.94 3.89 6.83
N GLY A 467 19.73 4.47 6.84
CA GLY A 467 19.46 5.77 7.45
C GLY A 467 18.09 6.40 7.14
N ALA A 468 17.33 5.91 6.14
CA ALA A 468 15.92 6.27 6.00
C ALA A 468 15.03 5.36 6.87
N PRO A 469 13.91 5.88 7.41
CA PRO A 469 12.95 5.06 8.16
C PRO A 469 12.42 3.89 7.31
N ALA A 470 12.68 2.65 7.72
CA ALA A 470 12.00 1.49 7.15
C ALA A 470 10.58 1.44 7.69
N ILE A 471 9.62 1.47 6.78
CA ILE A 471 8.21 1.42 7.12
C ILE A 471 7.74 0.02 6.81
N ASN A 472 7.66 -0.79 7.86
CA ASN A 472 7.02 -2.09 7.78
C ASN A 472 5.62 -1.93 8.34
N SER A 473 4.63 -2.32 7.55
CA SER A 473 3.27 -2.46 8.03
C SER A 473 2.88 -3.91 7.93
N THR A 474 2.44 -4.48 9.05
CA THR A 474 1.77 -5.78 9.09
C THR A 474 0.37 -5.54 9.61
N TYR A 475 -0.61 -6.20 9.01
CA TYR A 475 -1.98 -6.17 9.48
C TYR A 475 -2.52 -7.59 9.59
N ASP A 476 -3.45 -7.75 10.51
CA ASP A 476 -4.35 -8.88 10.61
C ASP A 476 -5.77 -8.37 10.88
N ASP A 477 -6.67 -9.28 11.16
CA ASP A 477 -8.06 -8.95 11.46
C ASP A 477 -8.25 -8.22 12.80
N ASN A 478 -7.27 -8.30 13.69
CA ASN A 478 -7.29 -7.69 15.01
C ASN A 478 -6.63 -6.31 15.01
N GLY A 479 -6.01 -5.90 13.90
CA GLY A 479 -5.38 -4.61 13.82
C GLY A 479 -4.24 -4.51 12.82
N SER A 480 -3.55 -3.39 12.90
CA SER A 480 -2.31 -3.19 12.16
C SER A 480 -1.23 -2.66 13.08
N VAL A 481 0.00 -3.06 12.78
CA VAL A 481 1.21 -2.51 13.38
C VAL A 481 2.01 -1.92 12.23
N THR A 482 2.29 -0.63 12.33
CA THR A 482 3.26 0.03 11.47
C THR A 482 4.46 0.39 12.33
N SER A 483 5.61 -0.18 11.98
CA SER A 483 6.89 0.15 12.59
C SER A 483 7.71 1.00 11.64
N VAL A 484 8.24 2.09 12.17
CA VAL A 484 9.28 2.90 11.55
C VAL A 484 10.61 2.58 12.24
N LEU A 485 11.55 1.96 11.52
CA LEU A 485 12.88 1.61 12.02
C LEU A 485 13.92 2.56 11.42
N GLY A 486 14.57 3.38 12.25
CA GLY A 486 15.74 4.19 11.92
C GLY A 486 16.98 3.71 12.68
N ALA A 487 18.16 4.26 12.37
CA ALA A 487 19.44 3.85 12.97
C ALA A 487 19.44 3.83 14.52
N ASP A 488 18.73 4.78 15.15
CA ASP A 488 18.66 4.92 16.62
C ASP A 488 17.22 5.09 17.16
N THR A 489 16.19 4.86 16.34
CA THR A 489 14.79 5.12 16.75
C THR A 489 13.83 4.09 16.17
N THR A 490 13.02 3.48 17.03
CA THR A 490 11.88 2.67 16.64
C THR A 490 10.60 3.38 17.05
N VAL A 491 9.76 3.77 16.10
CA VAL A 491 8.42 4.28 16.37
C VAL A 491 7.40 3.24 15.91
N MET A 492 6.57 2.77 16.83
CA MET A 492 5.49 1.83 16.53
C MET A 492 4.14 2.50 16.70
N ALA A 493 3.32 2.44 15.65
CA ALA A 493 1.89 2.74 15.73
C ALA A 493 1.12 1.43 15.69
N LYS A 494 0.22 1.23 16.67
CA LYS A 494 -0.68 0.08 16.72
C LYS A 494 -2.11 0.58 16.59
N ARG A 495 -2.84 0.04 15.63
CA ARG A 495 -4.29 0.19 15.51
C ARG A 495 -4.92 -1.14 15.85
N LYS A 496 -5.86 -1.16 16.80
CA LYS A 496 -6.65 -2.35 17.10
C LYS A 496 -7.98 -2.26 16.35
N ASN A 497 -8.35 -3.33 15.69
CA ASN A 497 -9.70 -3.55 15.17
C ASN A 497 -10.38 -4.60 16.05
N ASN A 498 -11.70 -4.51 16.18
CA ASN A 498 -12.49 -5.56 16.79
C ASN A 498 -13.36 -6.18 15.69
N PRO A 499 -13.01 -7.37 15.17
CA PRO A 499 -13.85 -8.02 14.17
C PRO A 499 -15.19 -8.40 14.82
N ASN A 500 -16.30 -7.99 14.20
CA ASN A 500 -17.65 -8.09 14.77
C ASN A 500 -18.28 -9.50 14.65
N GLY A 501 -17.50 -10.57 14.86
CA GLY A 501 -18.00 -11.96 14.81
C GLY A 501 -18.51 -12.41 13.43
N ASP A 502 -18.15 -11.71 12.36
CA ASP A 502 -18.50 -11.98 10.97
C ASP A 502 -17.52 -12.92 10.26
N LYS A 503 -16.61 -13.54 11.03
CA LYS A 503 -15.51 -14.37 10.51
C LYS A 503 -15.44 -15.76 11.11
N GLU A 504 -16.28 -16.06 12.08
CA GLU A 504 -16.24 -17.34 12.78
C GLU A 504 -17.65 -17.85 13.05
N GLY A 505 -17.73 -19.16 13.32
CA GLY A 505 -18.99 -19.83 13.57
C GLY A 505 -18.87 -21.34 13.42
N THR A 506 -20.00 -21.97 13.08
CA THR A 506 -20.08 -23.42 12.84
C THR A 506 -20.31 -23.73 11.36
N TYR A 507 -19.87 -24.90 10.91
CA TYR A 507 -20.10 -25.34 9.54
C TYR A 507 -20.71 -26.74 9.45
N SER A 508 -21.37 -26.99 8.33
CA SER A 508 -21.83 -28.31 7.92
C SER A 508 -21.58 -28.51 6.43
N ILE A 509 -21.14 -29.71 6.04
CA ILE A 509 -20.80 -30.04 4.64
C ILE A 509 -21.69 -31.19 4.17
N SER A 510 -22.14 -31.11 2.92
CA SER A 510 -22.84 -32.19 2.24
C SER A 510 -22.54 -32.15 0.74
N GLY A 511 -21.75 -33.09 0.26
CA GLY A 511 -21.40 -33.21 -1.15
C GLY A 511 -20.53 -32.04 -1.62
N TYR A 512 -21.05 -31.24 -2.55
CA TYR A 512 -20.37 -30.07 -3.13
C TYR A 512 -20.73 -28.75 -2.43
N THR A 513 -21.35 -28.82 -1.25
CA THR A 513 -21.93 -27.66 -0.58
C THR A 513 -21.49 -27.57 0.88
N MET A 514 -21.06 -26.38 1.28
CA MET A 514 -20.83 -26.02 2.67
C MET A 514 -21.84 -24.97 3.12
N ILE A 515 -22.32 -25.10 4.35
CA ILE A 515 -23.14 -24.09 5.04
C ILE A 515 -22.30 -23.55 6.19
N LEU A 516 -22.07 -22.24 6.20
CA LEU A 516 -21.47 -21.50 7.30
C LEU A 516 -22.58 -20.83 8.11
N ARG A 517 -22.60 -21.06 9.42
CA ARG A 517 -23.47 -20.38 10.38
C ARG A 517 -22.59 -19.52 11.26
N TYR A 518 -22.58 -18.23 11.03
CA TYR A 518 -21.73 -17.28 11.74
C TYR A 518 -22.26 -17.00 13.14
N ASP A 519 -21.38 -16.67 14.07
CA ASP A 519 -21.76 -16.34 15.46
C ASP A 519 -22.58 -15.05 15.55
N ASN A 520 -22.49 -14.17 14.55
CA ASN A 520 -23.37 -13.00 14.42
C ASN A 520 -24.80 -13.34 13.93
N GLY A 521 -25.14 -14.62 13.77
CA GLY A 521 -26.46 -15.11 13.34
C GLY A 521 -26.66 -15.20 11.83
N THR A 522 -25.73 -14.69 11.01
CA THR A 522 -25.84 -14.80 9.55
C THR A 522 -25.50 -16.21 9.06
N THR A 523 -25.98 -16.58 7.88
CA THR A 523 -25.71 -17.89 7.26
C THR A 523 -25.30 -17.71 5.80
N ALA A 524 -24.26 -18.42 5.38
CA ALA A 524 -23.83 -18.48 3.98
C ALA A 524 -23.88 -19.93 3.48
N ARG A 525 -24.28 -20.11 2.23
CA ARG A 525 -24.28 -21.40 1.52
C ARG A 525 -23.36 -21.29 0.32
N LEU A 526 -22.32 -22.10 0.26
CA LEU A 526 -21.21 -21.92 -0.67
C LEU A 526 -20.85 -23.24 -1.37
N PRO A 527 -20.39 -23.20 -2.62
CA PRO A 527 -19.73 -24.36 -3.23
C PRO A 527 -18.50 -24.75 -2.41
N PHE A 528 -18.30 -26.05 -2.21
CA PHE A 528 -17.16 -26.59 -1.47
C PHE A 528 -16.79 -28.00 -1.92
N PHE A 529 -15.51 -28.24 -2.18
CA PHE A 529 -14.97 -29.55 -2.58
C PHE A 529 -13.46 -29.61 -2.41
N TYR A 530 -12.88 -30.81 -2.38
CA TYR A 530 -11.43 -30.95 -2.53
C TYR A 530 -11.06 -30.83 -4.00
N THR A 531 -10.10 -29.97 -4.32
CA THR A 531 -9.65 -29.79 -5.71
C THR A 531 -8.61 -30.82 -6.14
N GLN A 532 -7.95 -31.48 -5.18
CA GLN A 532 -6.95 -32.54 -5.45
C GLN A 532 -7.30 -33.88 -4.77
N PRO A 533 -6.90 -35.02 -5.36
CA PRO A 533 -7.19 -36.35 -4.81
C PRO A 533 -6.63 -36.61 -3.40
N ASN A 534 -5.47 -36.03 -3.10
CA ASN A 534 -4.80 -36.12 -1.80
C ASN A 534 -5.48 -35.26 -0.71
N LYS A 535 -6.52 -34.48 -1.06
CA LYS A 535 -7.26 -33.59 -0.15
C LYS A 535 -6.41 -32.47 0.48
N SER A 536 -5.26 -32.15 -0.11
CA SER A 536 -4.40 -31.06 0.35
C SER A 536 -4.91 -29.68 -0.02
N THR A 537 -5.94 -29.58 -0.85
CA THR A 537 -6.51 -28.30 -1.30
C THR A 537 -8.03 -28.37 -1.34
N VAL A 538 -8.69 -27.24 -1.07
CA VAL A 538 -10.15 -27.09 -1.08
C VAL A 538 -10.56 -25.90 -1.93
N TYR A 539 -11.72 -25.97 -2.56
CA TYR A 539 -12.37 -24.81 -3.17
C TYR A 539 -13.30 -24.15 -2.14
N PHE A 540 -13.06 -22.89 -1.82
CA PHE A 540 -13.81 -22.14 -0.82
C PHE A 540 -13.90 -20.67 -1.24
N GLU A 541 -15.12 -20.12 -1.22
CA GLU A 541 -15.40 -18.72 -1.59
C GLU A 541 -14.78 -18.28 -2.93
N GLY A 542 -14.87 -19.16 -3.94
CA GLY A 542 -14.42 -18.86 -5.29
C GLY A 542 -12.94 -19.15 -5.55
N ASN A 543 -12.18 -19.61 -4.56
CA ASN A 543 -10.73 -19.81 -4.67
C ASN A 543 -10.32 -21.20 -4.18
N GLN A 544 -9.25 -21.73 -4.76
CA GLN A 544 -8.48 -22.83 -4.22
C GLN A 544 -7.63 -22.36 -3.05
N LEU A 545 -7.77 -23.04 -1.93
CA LEU A 545 -6.97 -22.87 -0.73
C LEU A 545 -6.15 -24.13 -0.49
N ALA A 546 -4.87 -23.98 -0.17
CA ALA A 546 -3.96 -25.08 0.16
C ALA A 546 -3.92 -25.29 1.68
N PHE A 547 -3.78 -26.55 2.09
CA PHE A 547 -3.58 -26.91 3.48
C PHE A 547 -2.24 -26.35 3.97
N ASP A 548 -2.31 -25.63 5.08
CA ASP A 548 -1.21 -24.97 5.76
C ASP A 548 -1.12 -25.61 7.14
N ASP A 549 -0.05 -26.37 7.39
CA ASP A 549 0.17 -27.05 8.68
C ASP A 549 0.69 -26.08 9.76
N GLY A 550 0.80 -24.79 9.45
CA GLY A 550 1.23 -23.73 10.35
C GLY A 550 2.70 -23.80 10.72
N LYS A 551 3.52 -24.57 9.99
CA LYS A 551 4.96 -24.63 10.14
C LYS A 551 5.66 -23.75 9.10
N ASP A 552 5.50 -22.44 9.23
CA ASP A 552 6.36 -21.45 8.57
C ASP A 552 6.99 -20.52 9.60
#